data_AF-A0A0Q4LHJ1-F1
#
_entry.id   AF-A0A0Q4LHJ1-F1
#
_cell.length_a   1.000
_cell.length_b   1.000
_cell.length_c   1.000
_cell.angle_alpha   90.00
_cell.angle_beta   90.00
_cell.angle_gamma   90.00
#
_symmetry.space_group_name_H-M   'P 1'
#
loop_
_entity.id
_entity.type
_entity.pdbx_description
1 polymer ?
#
loop_
_entity_poly.entity_id
_entity_poly.type
_entity_poly.pdbx_seq_one_letter_code
_entity_poly.pdbx_strand_id
1 'polypeptide(L)'
;MWLALVLLGLAAGAQAQTFPKFTGLVVDDAGVLPAETRAALTTKLEALQRDTKRQLVVATIADTQGFPLDEYGYKLGRAWGIGLKNADNGAILFIAPNNPAGQRGPRLEVGYGLEPVLTDAVSATIVRTLMVPRLRAGDIPGAMTAGTDAVVAQLRAAPEEAQAKVDAAIKEFDRAQPRARSSGGGVPVVAIVVILIFVVMLIALSAGRKRRVGPWGRAHKRSDSGIGPVILWSIADEIARSASRGSGGWSGGGGRSSGGGGGWGGGGFTGGGGGSFGGGGASGDW
;
A
#
# COMPACT_ATOMS: atom_id res chain seq x y z
N MET A 1 -21.38 46.38 0.25
CA MET A 1 -21.46 45.95 -1.17
C MET A 1 -20.14 45.47 -1.77
N TRP A 2 -18.97 45.75 -1.18
CA TRP A 2 -17.67 45.30 -1.71
C TRP A 2 -17.17 43.94 -1.17
N LEU A 3 -17.73 43.46 -0.06
CA LEU A 3 -17.32 42.20 0.59
C LEU A 3 -17.92 40.93 -0.04
N ALA A 4 -19.03 41.04 -0.78
CA ALA A 4 -19.67 39.90 -1.43
C ALA A 4 -18.99 39.48 -2.75
N LEU A 5 -18.15 40.36 -3.32
CA LEU A 5 -17.42 40.11 -4.57
C LEU A 5 -16.06 39.41 -4.36
N VAL A 6 -15.54 39.42 -3.13
CA VAL A 6 -14.26 38.76 -2.79
C VAL A 6 -14.46 37.27 -2.44
N LEU A 7 -15.66 36.90 -1.96
CA LEU A 7 -15.97 35.51 -1.59
C LEU A 7 -16.39 34.61 -2.78
N LEU A 8 -16.60 35.19 -3.97
CA LEU A 8 -16.94 34.45 -5.19
C LEU A 8 -15.71 34.05 -6.04
N GLY A 9 -14.50 34.50 -5.66
CA GLY A 9 -13.26 34.26 -6.42
C GLY A 9 -12.48 32.98 -6.04
N LEU A 10 -12.91 32.23 -5.02
CA LEU A 10 -12.17 31.09 -4.47
C LEU A 10 -12.77 29.71 -4.77
N ALA A 11 -13.74 29.64 -5.67
CA ALA A 11 -14.13 28.38 -6.31
C ALA A 11 -13.28 28.15 -7.57
N ALA A 12 -11.94 28.22 -7.44
CA ALA A 12 -11.06 27.64 -8.45
C ALA A 12 -11.32 26.13 -8.44
N GLY A 13 -12.14 25.67 -9.40
CA GLY A 13 -12.56 24.29 -9.48
C GLY A 13 -11.34 23.37 -9.44
N ALA A 14 -11.34 22.43 -8.50
CA ALA A 14 -10.51 21.25 -8.60
C ALA A 14 -10.98 20.49 -9.85
N GLN A 15 -10.38 20.80 -11.00
CA GLN A 15 -10.57 20.02 -12.21
C GLN A 15 -10.04 18.62 -11.91
N ALA A 16 -10.92 17.63 -11.88
CA ALA A 16 -10.52 16.24 -11.75
C ALA A 16 -9.68 15.90 -12.98
N GLN A 17 -8.41 15.51 -12.76
CA GLN A 17 -7.52 15.10 -13.83
C GLN A 17 -8.14 13.93 -14.59
N THR A 18 -8.14 14.01 -15.92
CA THR A 18 -8.74 13.00 -16.79
C THR A 18 -7.67 12.17 -17.44
N PHE A 19 -7.82 10.85 -17.42
CA PHE A 19 -6.85 9.94 -18.01
C PHE A 19 -7.40 9.29 -19.28
N PRO A 20 -6.52 8.94 -20.24
CA PRO A 20 -6.93 8.13 -21.37
C PRO A 20 -7.52 6.80 -20.91
N LYS A 21 -8.42 6.24 -21.73
CA LYS A 21 -9.07 4.97 -21.41
C LYS A 21 -8.03 3.84 -21.42
N PHE A 22 -8.02 3.03 -20.37
CA PHE A 22 -7.23 1.81 -20.35
C PHE A 22 -7.82 0.80 -21.33
N THR A 23 -7.09 0.53 -22.42
CA THR A 23 -7.53 -0.34 -23.53
C THR A 23 -6.73 -1.64 -23.63
N GLY A 24 -5.69 -1.80 -22.81
CA GLY A 24 -4.84 -2.99 -22.78
C GLY A 24 -3.44 -2.68 -22.27
N LEU A 25 -2.51 -3.62 -22.45
CA LEU A 25 -1.11 -3.46 -22.05
C LEU A 25 -0.36 -2.43 -22.91
N VAL A 26 -0.91 -2.04 -24.05
CA VAL A 26 -0.39 -0.96 -24.89
C VAL A 26 -1.51 0.06 -25.14
N VAL A 27 -1.28 1.32 -24.78
CA VAL A 27 -2.22 2.43 -24.99
C VAL A 27 -1.53 3.53 -25.79
N ASP A 28 -1.91 3.72 -27.04
CA ASP A 28 -1.34 4.77 -27.90
C ASP A 28 -2.31 5.95 -28.02
N ASP A 29 -2.35 6.82 -27.01
CA ASP A 29 -3.23 7.99 -26.98
C ASP A 29 -2.68 9.13 -27.86
N ALA A 30 -1.35 9.22 -28.01
CA ALA A 30 -0.72 10.22 -28.88
C ALA A 30 -0.73 9.84 -30.38
N GLY A 31 -1.07 8.59 -30.72
CA GLY A 31 -1.12 8.12 -32.11
C GLY A 31 0.25 8.03 -32.79
N VAL A 32 1.32 7.81 -32.03
CA VAL A 32 2.71 7.83 -32.51
C VAL A 32 3.29 6.43 -32.71
N LEU A 33 2.56 5.36 -32.38
CA LEU A 33 3.02 3.99 -32.55
C LEU A 33 2.39 3.33 -33.79
N PRO A 34 3.19 2.85 -34.75
CA PRO A 34 2.71 2.03 -35.85
C PRO A 34 1.91 0.81 -35.35
N ALA A 35 0.92 0.36 -36.13
CA ALA A 35 0.08 -0.78 -35.76
C ALA A 35 0.88 -2.06 -35.50
N GLU A 36 1.93 -2.31 -36.29
CA GLU A 36 2.84 -3.44 -36.12
C GLU A 36 3.62 -3.36 -34.81
N THR A 37 4.13 -2.17 -34.45
CA THR A 37 4.82 -1.95 -33.18
C THR A 37 3.88 -2.20 -32.00
N ARG A 38 2.63 -1.71 -32.07
CA ARG A 38 1.63 -1.96 -31.02
C ARG A 38 1.34 -3.44 -30.86
N ALA A 39 1.13 -4.17 -31.95
CA ALA A 39 0.88 -5.62 -31.91
C ALA A 39 2.07 -6.42 -31.34
N ALA A 40 3.29 -6.06 -31.74
CA ALA A 40 4.52 -6.69 -31.25
C ALA A 40 4.74 -6.44 -29.75
N LEU A 41 4.51 -5.19 -29.30
CA LEU A 41 4.57 -4.83 -27.88
C LEU A 41 3.50 -5.58 -27.08
N THR A 42 2.24 -5.58 -27.52
CA THR A 42 1.15 -6.29 -26.84
C THR A 42 1.49 -7.76 -26.64
N THR A 43 1.91 -8.46 -27.70
CA THR A 43 2.29 -9.89 -27.63
C THR A 43 3.40 -10.14 -26.60
N LYS A 44 4.41 -9.26 -26.57
CA LYS A 44 5.54 -9.35 -25.64
C LYS A 44 5.12 -9.14 -24.18
N LEU A 45 4.27 -8.14 -23.93
CA LEU A 45 3.77 -7.81 -22.60
C LEU A 45 2.82 -8.90 -22.07
N GLU A 46 1.97 -9.45 -22.93
CA GLU A 46 1.12 -10.60 -22.58
C GLU A 46 1.95 -11.82 -22.20
N ALA A 47 3.04 -12.10 -22.94
CA ALA A 47 3.96 -13.17 -22.61
C ALA A 47 4.65 -12.92 -21.26
N LEU A 48 5.16 -11.71 -21.01
CA LEU A 48 5.74 -11.34 -19.72
C LEU A 48 4.75 -11.59 -18.57
N GLN A 49 3.51 -11.12 -18.72
CA GLN A 49 2.49 -11.25 -17.70
C GLN A 49 2.09 -12.71 -17.46
N ARG A 50 2.00 -13.51 -18.53
CA ARG A 50 1.71 -14.93 -18.43
C ARG A 50 2.80 -15.69 -17.67
N ASP A 51 4.06 -15.42 -18.02
CA ASP A 51 5.22 -16.18 -17.56
C ASP A 51 5.66 -15.79 -16.15
N THR A 52 5.62 -14.50 -15.81
CA THR A 52 6.17 -13.96 -14.56
C THR A 52 5.12 -13.48 -13.56
N LYS A 53 3.86 -13.38 -13.99
CA LYS A 53 2.77 -12.69 -13.28
C LYS A 53 3.02 -11.21 -13.02
N ARG A 54 4.06 -10.60 -13.58
CA ARG A 54 4.36 -9.17 -13.49
C ARG A 54 3.68 -8.42 -14.63
N GLN A 55 3.13 -7.25 -14.36
CA GLN A 55 2.44 -6.44 -15.36
C GLN A 55 3.32 -5.27 -15.78
N LEU A 56 3.56 -5.12 -17.07
CA LEU A 56 4.16 -3.92 -17.66
C LEU A 56 3.17 -3.35 -18.66
N VAL A 57 2.86 -2.06 -18.52
CA VAL A 57 2.03 -1.29 -19.45
C VAL A 57 2.91 -0.31 -20.21
N VAL A 58 2.67 -0.18 -21.50
CA VAL A 58 3.33 0.78 -22.38
C VAL A 58 2.31 1.80 -22.85
N ALA A 59 2.59 3.10 -22.69
CA ALA A 59 1.67 4.15 -23.12
C ALA A 59 2.36 5.31 -23.86
N THR A 60 1.63 5.91 -24.79
CA THR A 60 1.94 7.26 -25.30
C THR A 60 0.79 8.16 -24.88
N ILE A 61 1.09 9.35 -24.40
CA ILE A 61 0.11 10.27 -23.80
C ILE A 61 0.07 11.55 -24.64
N ALA A 62 -1.11 11.95 -25.10
CA ALA A 62 -1.24 13.13 -25.94
C ALA A 62 -1.07 14.44 -25.15
N ASP A 63 -1.57 14.48 -23.91
CA ASP A 63 -1.54 15.66 -23.05
C ASP A 63 -1.49 15.26 -21.56
N THR A 64 -0.50 15.79 -20.82
CA THR A 64 -0.43 15.59 -19.36
C THR A 64 -1.23 16.62 -18.56
N GLN A 65 -1.96 17.51 -19.22
CA GLN A 65 -2.81 18.54 -18.64
C GLN A 65 -2.02 19.52 -17.74
N GLY A 66 -0.76 19.77 -18.10
CA GLY A 66 0.16 20.63 -17.35
C GLY A 66 0.77 20.00 -16.10
N PHE A 67 0.48 18.73 -15.82
CA PHE A 67 1.11 18.01 -14.72
C PHE A 67 2.52 17.52 -15.08
N PRO A 68 3.48 17.60 -14.15
CA PRO A 68 4.78 16.95 -14.26
C PRO A 68 4.64 15.44 -14.54
N LEU A 69 5.61 14.87 -15.28
CA LEU A 69 5.55 13.47 -15.70
C LEU A 69 5.54 12.48 -14.52
N ASP A 70 6.26 12.78 -13.45
CA ASP A 70 6.26 11.99 -12.22
C ASP A 70 4.90 11.99 -11.51
N GLU A 71 4.29 13.16 -11.36
CA GLU A 71 2.96 13.26 -10.77
C GLU A 71 1.89 12.60 -11.66
N TYR A 72 1.97 12.84 -12.97
CA TYR A 72 1.07 12.27 -13.95
C TYR A 72 1.16 10.74 -13.97
N GLY A 73 2.38 10.20 -14.04
CA GLY A 73 2.65 8.76 -14.09
C GLY A 73 2.10 8.03 -12.86
N TYR A 74 2.37 8.58 -11.67
CA TYR A 74 1.84 8.03 -10.42
C TYR A 74 0.31 7.98 -10.39
N LYS A 75 -0.37 9.05 -10.82
CA LYS A 75 -1.83 9.08 -10.84
C LYS A 75 -2.40 8.20 -11.95
N LEU A 76 -1.76 8.15 -13.11
CA LEU A 76 -2.15 7.29 -14.22
C LEU A 76 -2.10 5.80 -13.82
N GLY A 77 -1.00 5.37 -13.20
CA GLY A 77 -0.84 3.99 -12.73
C GLY A 77 -1.93 3.59 -11.74
N ARG A 78 -2.29 4.49 -10.81
CA ARG A 78 -3.40 4.29 -9.87
C ARG A 78 -4.77 4.29 -10.56
N ALA A 79 -5.02 5.22 -11.49
CA ALA A 79 -6.28 5.31 -12.22
C ALA A 79 -6.56 4.07 -13.07
N TRP A 80 -5.50 3.48 -13.65
CA TRP A 80 -5.59 2.24 -14.43
C TRP A 80 -5.51 0.97 -13.56
N GLY A 81 -5.22 1.12 -12.27
CA GLY A 81 -5.11 0.00 -11.32
C GLY A 81 -3.97 -0.96 -11.64
N ILE A 82 -2.88 -0.49 -12.25
CA ILE A 82 -1.80 -1.35 -12.76
C ILE A 82 -1.19 -2.17 -11.61
N GLY A 83 -0.99 -3.46 -11.86
CA GLY A 83 -0.54 -4.44 -10.88
C GLY A 83 -1.68 -5.07 -10.08
N LEU A 84 -1.32 -6.06 -9.27
CA LEU A 84 -2.24 -6.71 -8.34
C LEU A 84 -2.20 -6.04 -6.99
N LYS A 85 -3.39 -5.95 -6.37
CA LYS A 85 -3.54 -5.48 -5.00
C LYS A 85 -2.61 -6.27 -4.07
N ASN A 86 -1.85 -5.56 -3.24
CA ASN A 86 -0.91 -6.10 -2.26
C ASN A 86 0.35 -6.79 -2.84
N ALA A 87 0.40 -7.07 -4.15
CA ALA A 87 1.61 -7.60 -4.77
C ALA A 87 2.43 -6.50 -5.45
N ASP A 88 1.79 -5.38 -5.83
CA ASP A 88 2.42 -4.18 -6.41
C ASP A 88 3.39 -4.51 -7.56
N ASN A 89 3.03 -5.55 -8.31
CA ASN A 89 3.84 -6.18 -9.35
C ASN A 89 3.63 -5.54 -10.73
N GLY A 90 3.29 -4.25 -10.73
CA GLY A 90 2.97 -3.46 -11.91
C GLY A 90 4.03 -2.41 -12.21
N ALA A 91 4.30 -2.16 -13.49
CA ALA A 91 5.10 -1.02 -13.96
C ALA A 91 4.41 -0.38 -15.17
N ILE A 92 4.66 0.92 -15.37
CA ILE A 92 4.23 1.63 -16.57
C ILE A 92 5.40 2.39 -17.18
N LEU A 93 5.66 2.13 -18.45
CA LEU A 93 6.56 2.90 -19.29
C LEU A 93 5.71 3.79 -20.20
N PHE A 94 5.83 5.11 -20.08
CA PHE A 94 5.10 6.02 -20.96
C PHE A 94 5.94 7.18 -21.45
N ILE A 95 5.42 7.89 -22.45
CA ILE A 95 6.01 9.10 -23.02
C ILE A 95 4.91 10.09 -23.39
N ALA A 96 5.18 11.39 -23.25
CA ALA A 96 4.25 12.46 -23.60
C ALA A 96 4.84 13.35 -24.72
N PRO A 97 4.96 12.86 -25.96
CA PRO A 97 5.81 13.48 -26.97
C PRO A 97 5.37 14.90 -27.40
N ASN A 98 4.09 15.24 -27.19
CA ASN A 98 3.51 16.53 -27.58
C ASN A 98 3.64 17.60 -26.50
N ASN A 99 4.13 17.25 -25.31
CA ASN A 99 4.29 18.19 -24.22
C ASN A 99 5.41 19.23 -24.48
N PRO A 100 5.43 20.33 -23.71
CA PRO A 100 6.54 21.27 -23.73
C PRO A 100 7.89 20.61 -23.43
N ALA A 101 8.97 21.24 -23.90
CA ALA A 101 10.33 20.84 -23.54
C ALA A 101 10.50 20.78 -22.01
N GLY A 102 11.14 19.72 -21.51
CA GLY A 102 11.25 19.46 -20.06
C GLY A 102 10.06 18.71 -19.44
N GLN A 103 9.01 18.42 -20.22
CA GLN A 103 7.85 17.65 -19.78
C GLN A 103 7.37 16.61 -20.80
N ARG A 104 8.14 16.40 -21.88
CA ARG A 104 7.79 15.47 -22.98
C ARG A 104 8.51 14.12 -22.94
N GLY A 105 9.43 13.98 -21.98
CA GLY A 105 10.26 12.81 -21.74
C GLY A 105 9.57 11.46 -21.59
N PRO A 106 10.24 10.33 -21.86
CA PRO A 106 9.84 9.03 -21.35
C PRO A 106 9.94 9.00 -19.82
N ARG A 107 9.04 8.22 -19.22
CA ARG A 107 8.92 7.99 -17.79
C ARG A 107 8.63 6.52 -17.53
N LEU A 108 9.35 5.93 -16.59
CA LEU A 108 9.12 4.57 -16.09
C LEU A 108 8.73 4.64 -14.62
N GLU A 109 7.49 4.30 -14.30
CA GLU A 109 7.00 4.15 -12.92
C GLU A 109 6.98 2.69 -12.55
N VAL A 110 7.53 2.38 -11.37
CA VAL A 110 7.69 1.01 -10.87
C VAL A 110 6.87 0.84 -9.60
N GLY A 111 6.08 -0.23 -9.54
CA GLY A 111 5.37 -0.63 -8.33
C GLY A 111 6.32 -1.29 -7.32
N TYR A 112 6.01 -1.17 -6.03
CA TYR A 112 6.88 -1.63 -4.94
C TYR A 112 7.33 -3.08 -5.06
N GLY A 113 6.45 -3.97 -5.55
CA GLY A 113 6.76 -5.39 -5.72
C GLY A 113 7.77 -5.70 -6.81
N LEU A 114 8.09 -4.72 -7.67
CA LEU A 114 9.08 -4.84 -8.73
C LEU A 114 10.41 -4.18 -8.40
N GLU A 115 10.49 -3.31 -7.39
CA GLU A 115 11.73 -2.58 -7.01
C GLU A 115 12.97 -3.47 -6.79
N PRO A 116 12.86 -4.68 -6.19
CA PRO A 116 14.03 -5.55 -6.01
C PRO A 116 14.67 -6.01 -7.33
N VAL A 117 13.90 -5.99 -8.42
CA VAL A 117 14.33 -6.44 -9.75
C VAL A 117 14.56 -5.25 -10.66
N LEU A 118 13.67 -4.25 -10.61
CA LEU A 118 13.69 -3.06 -11.43
C LEU A 118 13.89 -1.83 -10.54
N THR A 119 15.13 -1.62 -10.12
CA THR A 119 15.49 -0.50 -9.25
C THR A 119 15.40 0.84 -9.97
N ASP A 120 15.38 1.94 -9.22
CA ASP A 120 15.46 3.29 -9.78
C ASP A 120 16.72 3.48 -10.64
N ALA A 121 17.87 2.99 -10.19
CA ALA A 121 19.13 3.08 -10.93
C ALA A 121 19.08 2.33 -12.27
N VAL A 122 18.49 1.13 -12.29
CA VAL A 122 18.29 0.36 -13.52
C VAL A 122 17.32 1.09 -14.45
N SER A 123 16.21 1.57 -13.91
CA SER A 123 15.19 2.34 -14.65
C SER A 123 15.79 3.59 -15.29
N ALA A 124 16.56 4.37 -14.53
CA ALA A 124 17.26 5.56 -15.01
C ALA A 124 18.27 5.23 -16.11
N THR A 125 18.97 4.11 -15.97
CA THR A 125 19.92 3.64 -16.99
C THR A 125 19.19 3.29 -18.28
N ILE A 126 18.09 2.53 -18.23
CA ILE A 126 17.29 2.17 -19.41
C ILE A 126 16.81 3.43 -20.13
N VAL A 127 16.21 4.36 -19.41
CA VAL A 127 15.69 5.61 -20.00
C VAL A 127 16.81 6.41 -20.65
N ARG A 128 17.91 6.68 -19.93
CA ARG A 128 18.98 7.57 -20.40
C ARG A 128 19.83 6.98 -21.51
N THR A 129 20.08 5.67 -21.47
CA THR A 129 21.02 5.02 -22.41
C THR A 129 20.33 4.43 -23.64
N LEU A 130 19.09 3.96 -23.51
CA LEU A 130 18.39 3.28 -24.61
C LEU A 130 17.31 4.14 -25.24
N MET A 131 16.57 4.93 -24.46
CA MET A 131 15.43 5.69 -24.97
C MET A 131 15.82 7.09 -25.44
N VAL A 132 16.46 7.89 -24.56
CA VAL A 132 16.80 9.29 -24.87
C VAL A 132 17.58 9.46 -26.18
N PRO A 133 18.60 8.64 -26.52
CA PRO A 133 19.32 8.81 -27.79
C PRO A 133 18.42 8.60 -29.03
N ARG A 134 17.50 7.63 -28.98
CA ARG A 134 16.55 7.35 -30.07
C ARG A 134 15.52 8.46 -30.21
N LEU A 135 15.05 9.00 -29.09
CA LEU A 135 14.13 10.14 -29.06
C LEU A 135 14.76 11.40 -29.62
N ARG A 136 16.05 11.66 -29.33
CA ARG A 136 16.82 12.74 -29.97
C ARG A 136 16.93 12.57 -31.48
N ALA A 137 16.93 11.33 -31.98
CA ALA A 137 16.91 11.03 -33.40
C ALA A 137 15.50 11.05 -34.02
N GLY A 138 14.45 11.36 -33.24
CA GLY A 138 13.05 11.36 -33.69
C GLY A 138 12.39 9.98 -33.76
N ASP A 139 13.08 8.92 -33.30
CA ASP A 139 12.59 7.54 -33.34
C ASP A 139 11.83 7.18 -32.04
N ILE A 140 10.59 7.66 -31.92
CA ILE A 140 9.71 7.33 -30.79
C ILE A 140 9.36 5.83 -30.74
N PRO A 141 8.94 5.17 -31.84
CA PRO A 141 8.61 3.75 -31.80
C PRO A 141 9.79 2.87 -31.38
N GLY A 142 10.99 3.16 -31.89
CA GLY A 142 12.21 2.44 -31.52
C GLY A 142 12.64 2.72 -30.08
N ALA A 143 12.47 3.95 -29.58
CA ALA A 143 12.72 4.27 -28.18
C ALA A 143 11.82 3.46 -27.23
N MET A 144 10.52 3.44 -27.51
CA MET A 144 9.53 2.69 -26.72
C MET A 144 9.78 1.18 -26.80
N THR A 145 10.14 0.67 -27.97
CA THR A 145 10.47 -0.75 -28.16
C THR A 145 11.71 -1.14 -27.38
N ALA A 146 12.80 -0.38 -27.50
CA ALA A 146 14.05 -0.69 -26.80
C ALA A 146 13.93 -0.55 -25.28
N GLY A 147 13.22 0.46 -24.80
CA GLY A 147 12.91 0.61 -23.37
C GLY A 147 12.11 -0.58 -22.85
N THR A 148 11.06 -0.97 -23.57
CA THR A 148 10.23 -2.13 -23.22
C THR A 148 11.05 -3.42 -23.21
N ASP A 149 11.92 -3.63 -24.19
CA ASP A 149 12.78 -4.82 -24.27
C ASP A 149 13.71 -4.95 -23.07
N ALA A 150 14.35 -3.86 -22.68
CA ALA A 150 15.23 -3.84 -21.52
C ALA A 150 14.47 -4.09 -20.21
N VAL A 151 13.30 -3.47 -20.05
CA VAL A 151 12.46 -3.70 -18.85
C VAL A 151 11.95 -5.14 -18.83
N VAL A 152 11.49 -5.69 -19.96
CA VAL A 152 11.05 -7.09 -20.05
C VAL A 152 12.19 -8.05 -19.72
N ALA A 153 13.41 -7.79 -20.22
CA ALA A 153 14.58 -8.59 -19.89
C ALA A 153 14.86 -8.55 -18.39
N GLN A 154 14.83 -7.37 -17.77
CA GLN A 154 15.03 -7.21 -16.33
C GLN A 154 13.95 -7.92 -15.53
N LEU A 155 12.67 -7.78 -15.91
CA LEU A 155 11.55 -8.42 -15.25
C LEU A 155 11.47 -9.94 -15.51
N ARG A 156 12.17 -10.46 -16.52
CA ARG A 156 12.31 -11.91 -16.75
C ARG A 156 13.55 -12.49 -16.08
N ALA A 157 14.58 -11.68 -15.83
CA ALA A 157 15.75 -12.09 -15.06
C ALA A 157 15.26 -12.59 -13.70
N ALA A 158 15.34 -13.91 -13.51
CA ALA A 158 14.73 -14.59 -12.39
C ALA A 158 15.43 -14.18 -11.09
N PRO A 159 14.67 -13.80 -10.06
CA PRO A 159 15.11 -13.89 -8.69
C PRO A 159 14.46 -15.13 -8.09
N GLU A 160 14.96 -16.35 -8.34
CA GLU A 160 14.47 -17.53 -7.59
C GLU A 160 14.54 -17.27 -6.07
N GLU A 161 15.45 -16.41 -5.62
CA GLU A 161 15.56 -15.95 -4.23
C GLU A 161 14.50 -14.90 -3.79
N ALA A 162 13.94 -14.08 -4.69
CA ALA A 162 12.91 -13.10 -4.33
C ALA A 162 11.50 -13.69 -4.50
N GLN A 163 11.26 -14.54 -5.50
CA GLN A 163 10.03 -15.31 -5.59
C GLN A 163 9.89 -16.25 -4.38
N ALA A 164 10.96 -16.93 -3.94
CA ALA A 164 10.89 -17.77 -2.75
C ALA A 164 10.57 -16.99 -1.46
N LYS A 165 11.07 -15.76 -1.31
CA LYS A 165 10.78 -14.88 -0.17
C LYS A 165 9.39 -14.27 -0.24
N VAL A 166 8.90 -13.93 -1.43
CA VAL A 166 7.53 -13.44 -1.65
C VAL A 166 6.51 -14.57 -1.48
N ASP A 167 6.78 -15.77 -2.00
CA ASP A 167 5.95 -16.96 -1.79
C ASP A 167 5.98 -17.43 -0.33
N ALA A 168 7.12 -17.27 0.37
CA ALA A 168 7.21 -17.49 1.81
C ALA A 168 6.42 -16.42 2.59
N ALA A 169 6.51 -15.15 2.21
CA ALA A 169 5.76 -14.05 2.82
C ALA A 169 4.25 -14.15 2.53
N ILE A 170 3.85 -14.64 1.36
CA ILE A 170 2.44 -14.94 1.01
C ILE A 170 1.96 -16.13 1.84
N LYS A 171 2.76 -17.20 1.97
CA LYS A 171 2.43 -18.35 2.84
C LYS A 171 2.37 -17.95 4.31
N GLU A 172 3.18 -16.99 4.75
CA GLU A 172 3.19 -16.49 6.12
C GLU A 172 2.03 -15.52 6.37
N PHE A 173 1.68 -14.68 5.40
CA PHE A 173 0.49 -13.83 5.42
C PHE A 173 -0.81 -14.64 5.41
N ASP A 174 -0.87 -15.72 4.62
CA ASP A 174 -2.00 -16.66 4.58
C ASP A 174 -2.12 -17.49 5.89
N ARG A 175 -1.00 -17.74 6.57
CA ARG A 175 -0.97 -18.35 7.92
C ARG A 175 -1.32 -17.36 9.02
N ALA A 176 -0.94 -16.08 8.86
CA ALA A 176 -1.17 -15.01 9.83
C ALA A 176 -2.58 -14.40 9.75
N GLN A 177 -3.30 -14.61 8.64
CA GLN A 177 -4.73 -14.34 8.54
C GLN A 177 -5.50 -15.55 8.01
N PRO A 178 -5.86 -16.53 8.86
CA PRO A 178 -6.90 -17.46 8.50
C PRO A 178 -8.21 -16.67 8.38
N ARG A 179 -8.58 -16.30 7.14
CA ARG A 179 -9.94 -15.85 6.87
C ARG A 179 -10.88 -16.89 7.45
N ALA A 180 -11.68 -16.45 8.40
CA ALA A 180 -12.64 -17.23 9.16
C ALA A 180 -13.40 -18.22 8.26
N ARG A 181 -12.94 -19.48 8.25
CA ARG A 181 -13.86 -20.61 8.13
C ARG A 181 -14.39 -20.82 9.53
N SER A 182 -15.66 -20.48 9.71
CA SER A 182 -16.43 -20.77 10.90
C SER A 182 -16.33 -22.26 11.25
N SER A 183 -15.57 -22.60 12.28
CA SER A 183 -15.82 -23.77 13.13
C SER A 183 -15.92 -23.25 14.55
N GLY A 184 -17.15 -23.23 15.08
CA GLY A 184 -17.46 -22.69 16.39
C GLY A 184 -16.70 -23.39 17.51
N GLY A 185 -16.24 -22.57 18.47
CA GLY A 185 -15.61 -23.02 19.70
C GLY A 185 -15.67 -21.91 20.72
N GLY A 186 -16.88 -21.61 21.23
CA GLY A 186 -17.06 -20.72 22.37
C GLY A 186 -16.40 -21.33 23.61
N VAL A 187 -15.71 -20.50 24.40
CA VAL A 187 -15.17 -20.90 25.70
C VAL A 187 -16.36 -21.32 26.58
N PRO A 188 -16.41 -22.55 27.12
CA PRO A 188 -17.57 -23.00 27.87
C PRO A 188 -17.68 -22.16 29.14
N VAL A 189 -18.80 -21.47 29.29
CA VAL A 189 -19.16 -20.66 30.47
C VAL A 189 -18.94 -21.43 31.78
N VAL A 190 -19.01 -22.77 31.72
CA VAL A 190 -18.68 -23.70 32.81
C VAL A 190 -17.26 -23.49 33.37
N ALA A 191 -16.26 -23.21 32.54
CA ALA A 191 -14.88 -23.01 33.01
C ALA A 191 -14.71 -21.72 33.83
N ILE A 192 -15.42 -20.66 33.46
CA ILE A 192 -15.39 -19.37 34.17
C ILE A 192 -16.08 -19.52 35.54
N VAL A 193 -17.18 -20.28 35.60
CA VAL A 193 -17.91 -20.55 36.85
C VAL A 193 -17.07 -21.40 37.82
N VAL A 194 -16.34 -22.41 37.33
CA VAL A 194 -15.47 -23.25 38.17
C VAL A 194 -14.32 -22.45 38.77
N ILE A 195 -13.72 -21.52 38.01
CA ILE A 195 -12.62 -20.67 38.50
C ILE A 195 -13.12 -19.69 39.56
N LEU A 196 -14.32 -19.11 39.37
CA LEU A 196 -14.93 -18.22 40.37
C LEU A 196 -15.23 -18.94 41.70
N ILE A 197 -15.74 -20.17 41.64
CA ILE A 197 -15.99 -21.00 42.84
C ILE A 197 -14.67 -21.30 43.58
N PHE A 198 -13.60 -21.59 42.83
CA PHE A 198 -12.29 -21.93 43.41
C PHE A 198 -11.65 -20.75 44.14
N VAL A 199 -11.77 -19.53 43.61
CA VAL A 199 -11.24 -18.31 44.24
C VAL A 199 -12.01 -17.94 45.51
N VAL A 200 -13.35 -18.06 45.50
CA VAL A 200 -14.18 -17.78 46.69
C VAL A 200 -13.91 -18.80 47.80
N MET A 201 -13.69 -20.07 47.47
CA MET A 201 -13.35 -21.12 48.44
C MET A 201 -12.00 -20.86 49.13
N LEU A 202 -10.99 -20.39 48.39
CA LEU A 202 -9.68 -20.04 48.94
C LEU A 202 -9.74 -18.82 49.88
N ILE A 203 -10.55 -17.82 49.55
CA ILE A 203 -10.76 -16.65 50.42
C ILE A 203 -11.49 -17.06 51.72
N ALA A 204 -12.50 -17.93 51.63
CA ALA A 204 -13.22 -18.45 52.80
C ALA A 204 -12.32 -19.28 53.75
N LEU A 205 -11.39 -20.06 53.21
CA LEU A 205 -10.39 -20.81 53.99
C LEU A 205 -9.34 -19.91 54.65
N SER A 206 -9.04 -18.74 54.07
CA SER A 206 -8.11 -17.76 54.65
C SER A 206 -8.71 -16.90 55.77
N ALA A 207 -10.05 -16.73 55.78
CA ALA A 207 -10.76 -15.94 56.80
C ALA A 207 -11.09 -16.74 58.09
N GLY A 208 -10.79 -18.04 58.13
CA GLY A 208 -11.17 -18.95 59.22
C GLY A 208 -10.20 -19.10 60.40
N ARG A 209 -9.04 -18.42 60.44
CA ARG A 209 -8.11 -18.49 61.59
C ARG A 209 -8.40 -17.41 62.62
N LYS A 210 -9.50 -17.57 63.35
CA LYS A 210 -9.83 -16.76 64.54
C LYS A 210 -8.71 -16.86 65.58
N ARG A 211 -8.32 -15.68 66.03
CA ARG A 211 -7.37 -15.33 67.10
C ARG A 211 -7.68 -16.11 68.39
N ARG A 212 -6.72 -16.90 68.89
CA ARG A 212 -6.64 -17.22 70.32
C ARG A 212 -5.67 -16.25 70.97
N VAL A 213 -6.23 -15.39 71.80
CA VAL A 213 -5.53 -14.40 72.62
C VAL A 213 -5.00 -15.13 73.85
N GLY A 214 -3.69 -15.12 74.06
CA GLY A 214 -3.03 -15.59 75.27
C GLY A 214 -2.78 -14.42 76.24
N PRO A 215 -2.99 -14.60 77.55
CA PRO A 215 -3.00 -13.51 78.52
C PRO A 215 -1.58 -13.31 79.10
N TRP A 216 -1.13 -12.05 79.19
CA TRP A 216 0.11 -11.56 79.81
C TRP A 216 1.35 -11.48 78.88
N GLY A 217 1.76 -10.24 78.56
CA GLY A 217 3.06 -9.95 77.93
C GLY A 217 3.16 -8.50 77.44
N ARG A 218 3.95 -7.70 78.16
CA ARG A 218 4.02 -6.23 78.09
C ARG A 218 4.60 -5.68 76.79
N ALA A 219 4.18 -4.45 76.50
CA ALA A 219 4.70 -3.56 75.47
C ALA A 219 6.20 -3.24 75.66
N HIS A 220 6.95 -3.21 74.56
CA HIS A 220 8.14 -2.39 74.42
C HIS A 220 8.21 -1.76 73.03
N LYS A 221 8.29 -0.41 73.04
CA LYS A 221 8.77 0.42 71.93
C LYS A 221 10.28 0.21 71.76
N ARG A 222 10.76 -0.01 70.54
CA ARG A 222 11.80 0.79 69.86
C ARG A 222 12.07 0.26 68.45
N SER A 223 11.87 1.17 67.49
CA SER A 223 12.54 1.40 66.21
C SER A 223 13.59 0.38 65.74
N ASP A 224 13.32 -0.30 64.62
CA ASP A 224 14.24 -0.33 63.48
C ASP A 224 13.50 -0.69 62.17
N SER A 225 13.71 0.17 61.17
CA SER A 225 13.75 -0.03 59.71
C SER A 225 13.04 -1.24 59.06
N GLY A 226 12.08 -0.98 58.17
CA GLY A 226 11.63 -1.99 57.18
C GLY A 226 10.23 -1.80 56.60
N ILE A 227 10.04 -0.74 55.78
CA ILE A 227 9.15 -0.63 54.61
C ILE A 227 7.89 -1.54 54.64
N GLY A 228 6.83 -1.03 55.26
CA GLY A 228 5.45 -1.44 55.00
C GLY A 228 4.91 -0.91 53.65
N PRO A 229 3.71 -1.34 53.26
CA PRO A 229 3.22 -1.36 51.89
C PRO A 229 2.68 0.01 51.45
N VAL A 230 3.46 0.76 50.67
CA VAL A 230 3.03 2.06 50.12
C VAL A 230 3.17 2.14 48.58
N ILE A 231 3.69 1.09 47.92
CA ILE A 231 3.94 1.13 46.45
C ILE A 231 2.67 0.91 45.60
N LEU A 232 1.56 0.45 46.19
CA LEU A 232 0.33 0.18 45.43
C LEU A 232 -0.59 1.39 45.23
N TRP A 233 -0.32 2.54 45.87
CA TRP A 233 -1.12 3.77 45.66
C TRP A 233 -0.41 4.84 44.81
N SER A 234 0.89 4.71 44.52
CA SER A 234 1.61 5.67 43.65
C SER A 234 1.50 5.36 42.16
N ILE A 235 1.29 4.09 41.78
CA ILE A 235 1.11 3.69 40.37
C ILE A 235 -0.32 3.97 39.89
N ALA A 236 -1.31 3.85 40.78
CA ALA A 236 -2.71 4.17 40.47
C ALA A 236 -2.92 5.68 40.22
N ASP A 237 -2.16 6.54 40.91
CA ASP A 237 -2.30 8.00 40.83
C ASP A 237 -1.53 8.61 39.63
N GLU A 238 -0.58 7.88 39.04
CA GLU A 238 0.09 8.24 37.78
C GLU A 238 -0.75 7.83 36.56
N ILE A 239 -1.41 6.66 36.61
CA ILE A 239 -2.29 6.16 35.53
C ILE A 239 -3.61 6.96 35.46
N ALA A 240 -4.11 7.45 36.59
CA ALA A 240 -5.32 8.28 36.62
C ALA A 240 -5.12 9.69 36.06
N ARG A 241 -3.89 10.24 36.10
CA ARG A 241 -3.58 11.60 35.62
C ARG A 241 -3.25 11.67 34.13
N SER A 242 -3.00 10.54 33.45
CA SER A 242 -2.86 10.50 31.99
C SER A 242 -4.19 10.25 31.25
N ALA A 243 -5.27 9.90 31.96
CA ALA A 243 -6.52 9.46 31.36
C ALA A 243 -7.63 10.52 31.30
N SER A 244 -7.40 11.75 31.79
CA SER A 244 -8.42 12.81 31.76
C SER A 244 -7.83 14.19 31.45
N ARG A 245 -7.85 14.59 30.16
CA ARG A 245 -8.04 15.97 29.67
C ARG A 245 -7.95 16.03 28.13
N GLY A 246 -9.02 16.52 27.49
CA GLY A 246 -8.99 17.23 26.19
C GLY A 246 -9.15 16.34 24.95
N SER A 247 -10.34 16.03 24.40
CA SER A 247 -11.43 16.87 23.86
C SER A 247 -11.05 17.73 22.64
N GLY A 248 -11.67 17.41 21.50
CA GLY A 248 -11.77 18.19 20.24
C GLY A 248 -11.09 17.45 19.08
N GLY A 249 -11.72 16.97 18.01
CA GLY A 249 -13.01 17.29 17.40
C GLY A 249 -12.77 17.63 15.93
N TRP A 250 -12.96 16.67 15.00
CA TRP A 250 -13.39 17.00 13.63
C TRP A 250 -14.06 15.79 12.97
N SER A 251 -15.27 16.03 12.48
CA SER A 251 -16.18 15.19 11.72
C SER A 251 -15.80 15.06 10.23
N GLY A 252 -16.16 13.96 9.59
CA GLY A 252 -16.04 13.83 8.13
C GLY A 252 -16.61 12.51 7.63
N GLY A 253 -17.86 12.53 7.20
CA GLY A 253 -18.68 11.36 6.88
C GLY A 253 -18.21 10.51 5.71
N GLY A 254 -18.21 9.19 5.92
CA GLY A 254 -18.11 8.18 4.86
C GLY A 254 -19.50 7.71 4.43
N GLY A 255 -19.97 8.23 3.30
CA GLY A 255 -21.17 7.78 2.61
C GLY A 255 -21.01 6.34 2.10
N ARG A 256 -22.04 5.53 2.34
CA ARG A 256 -22.18 4.18 1.83
C ARG A 256 -22.63 4.24 0.37
N SER A 257 -21.95 3.51 -0.50
CA SER A 257 -22.43 3.19 -1.84
C SER A 257 -22.40 1.67 -2.01
N SER A 258 -23.60 1.10 -2.05
CA SER A 258 -23.92 -0.26 -2.42
C SER A 258 -23.91 -0.45 -3.94
N GLY A 259 -23.52 -1.63 -4.38
CA GLY A 259 -23.66 -2.11 -5.76
C GLY A 259 -22.37 -2.81 -6.16
N GLY A 260 -22.36 -4.03 -6.66
CA GLY A 260 -23.38 -4.95 -7.14
C GLY A 260 -22.59 -6.04 -7.86
N GLY A 261 -22.93 -7.30 -7.65
CA GLY A 261 -22.15 -8.43 -8.15
C GLY A 261 -22.11 -8.52 -9.67
N GLY A 262 -21.05 -9.14 -10.18
CA GLY A 262 -20.90 -9.51 -11.59
C GLY A 262 -19.66 -10.39 -11.73
N GLY A 263 -19.84 -11.69 -11.51
CA GLY A 263 -18.78 -12.68 -11.73
C GLY A 263 -18.60 -12.96 -13.21
N TRP A 264 -17.35 -13.10 -13.65
CA TRP A 264 -16.99 -13.69 -14.94
C TRP A 264 -15.68 -14.46 -14.78
N GLY A 265 -15.74 -15.75 -15.13
CA GLY A 265 -14.60 -16.65 -15.13
C GLY A 265 -13.77 -16.57 -16.41
N GLY A 266 -12.57 -17.15 -16.31
CA GLY A 266 -11.81 -17.69 -17.44
C GLY A 266 -11.14 -16.68 -18.36
N GLY A 267 -9.94 -16.22 -18.01
CA GLY A 267 -9.03 -15.51 -18.92
C GLY A 267 -8.06 -14.62 -18.16
N GLY A 268 -6.76 -14.89 -18.27
CA GLY A 268 -5.72 -14.27 -17.44
C GLY A 268 -5.68 -12.74 -17.50
N PHE A 269 -5.80 -12.12 -16.32
CA PHE A 269 -5.42 -10.74 -15.96
C PHE A 269 -5.57 -9.66 -17.05
N THR A 270 -6.75 -9.07 -17.19
CA THR A 270 -6.96 -7.85 -17.99
C THR A 270 -7.82 -6.81 -17.25
N GLY A 271 -7.59 -6.64 -15.94
CA GLY A 271 -8.29 -5.66 -15.11
C GLY A 271 -7.60 -5.49 -13.77
N GLY A 272 -7.02 -4.30 -13.57
CA GLY A 272 -6.04 -3.97 -12.54
C GLY A 272 -6.55 -4.07 -11.10
N GLY A 273 -5.84 -4.85 -10.28
CA GLY A 273 -6.16 -5.03 -8.87
C GLY A 273 -5.82 -3.80 -8.02
N GLY A 274 -5.15 -2.79 -8.58
CA GLY A 274 -4.79 -1.57 -7.85
C GLY A 274 -3.61 -1.80 -6.92
N GLY A 275 -2.43 -2.06 -7.50
CA GLY A 275 -1.17 -2.03 -6.78
C GLY A 275 -0.77 -0.59 -6.40
N SER A 276 -0.04 -0.44 -5.30
CA SER A 276 0.54 0.83 -4.86
C SER A 276 1.82 1.14 -5.65
N PHE A 277 1.95 2.40 -6.11
CA PHE A 277 3.14 2.92 -6.79
C PHE A 277 3.96 3.76 -5.81
N GLY A 278 5.28 3.60 -5.85
CA GLY A 278 6.17 4.15 -4.85
C GLY A 278 6.82 5.48 -5.17
N GLY A 279 6.34 6.24 -6.15
CA GLY A 279 6.95 7.54 -6.51
C GLY A 279 8.42 7.50 -6.97
N GLY A 280 9.09 6.35 -6.87
CA GLY A 280 10.38 6.03 -7.45
C GLY A 280 10.18 5.62 -8.90
N GLY A 281 10.56 6.51 -9.80
CA GLY A 281 10.49 6.27 -11.22
C GLY A 281 11.56 7.09 -11.93
N ALA A 282 11.92 6.66 -13.13
CA ALA A 282 12.93 7.34 -13.93
C ALA A 282 12.27 8.18 -15.02
N SER A 283 12.67 9.45 -15.14
CA SER A 283 12.35 10.32 -16.27
C SER A 283 13.61 10.72 -17.04
N GLY A 284 13.44 11.11 -18.29
CA GLY A 284 14.47 11.79 -19.06
C GLY A 284 13.86 12.65 -20.14
N ASP A 285 14.38 13.86 -20.33
CA ASP A 285 13.93 14.78 -21.39
C ASP A 285 14.92 14.78 -22.57
N TRP A 286 14.41 15.22 -23.73
CA TRP A 286 15.21 15.48 -24.92
C TRP A 286 14.73 16.72 -25.66
#